data_AF-A0A522BCY9-F1
#
_entry.id   AF-A0A522BCY9-F1
#
_cell.length_a   1.000
_cell.length_b   1.000
_cell.length_c   1.000
_cell.angle_alpha   90.00
_cell.angle_beta   90.00
_cell.angle_gamma   90.00
#
_symmetry.space_group_name_H-M   'P 1'
#
loop_
_entity.id
_entity.type
_entity.pdbx_description
1 polymer ?
#
loop_
_entity_poly.entity_id
_entity_poly.type
_entity_poly.pdbx_seq_one_letter_code
_entity_poly.pdbx_strand_id
1 'polypeptide(L)'
;MKRLIWIFAALIAIATFCAPAFAAAEDVTKAPSCKYCGMNREKFAHSRMLIDYDDGSFSGTCSIHCAATELSNAIDKDPVAIKVGDYNTKELIDAEKATWVIGGDVSGVMTSRPKWAFANKADADAFISASKGSIANFEAAMDAAYADMDDDTKAIRARRKAKRMKAAEEQKGK
;
A
#
# COMPACT_ATOMS: atom_id res chain seq x y z
N MET A 1 -53.88 1.63 -27.04
CA MET A 1 -53.61 0.71 -25.91
C MET A 1 -52.45 -0.26 -26.13
N LYS A 2 -52.15 -0.73 -27.35
CA LYS A 2 -51.00 -1.65 -27.59
C LYS A 2 -49.63 -0.97 -27.80
N ARG A 3 -49.59 0.35 -28.08
CA ARG A 3 -48.33 1.10 -28.27
C ARG A 3 -47.72 1.67 -26.99
N LEU A 4 -48.50 1.76 -25.91
CA LEU A 4 -48.03 2.28 -24.61
C LEU A 4 -47.37 1.18 -23.74
N ILE A 5 -47.67 -0.08 -24.02
CA ILE A 5 -47.13 -1.25 -23.32
C ILE A 5 -45.67 -1.54 -23.73
N TRP A 6 -45.27 -1.18 -24.94
CA TRP A 6 -43.90 -1.39 -25.42
C TRP A 6 -42.89 -0.35 -24.92
N ILE A 7 -43.35 0.84 -24.52
CA ILE A 7 -42.47 1.88 -23.97
C ILE A 7 -42.15 1.60 -22.49
N PHE A 8 -43.07 0.99 -21.74
CA PHE A 8 -42.82 0.56 -20.37
C PHE A 8 -41.94 -0.70 -20.27
N ALA A 9 -41.97 -1.58 -21.28
CA ALA A 9 -41.08 -2.75 -21.32
C ALA A 9 -39.62 -2.39 -21.63
N ALA A 10 -39.35 -1.25 -22.26
CA ALA A 10 -38.00 -0.80 -22.58
C ALA A 10 -37.32 -0.05 -21.40
N LEU A 11 -38.07 0.42 -20.41
CA LEU A 11 -37.54 1.18 -19.27
C LEU A 11 -37.15 0.31 -18.06
N ILE A 12 -37.47 -1.00 -18.06
CA ILE A 12 -37.11 -1.93 -16.98
C ILE A 12 -35.82 -2.72 -17.29
N ALA A 13 -35.23 -2.54 -18.48
CA ALA A 13 -34.05 -3.30 -18.91
C ALA A 13 -32.69 -2.59 -18.66
N ILE A 14 -32.66 -1.41 -18.02
CA ILE A 14 -31.43 -0.60 -17.86
C ILE A 14 -31.22 -0.15 -16.40
N ALA A 15 -31.33 -1.06 -15.44
CA ALA A 15 -31.04 -0.72 -14.03
C ALA A 15 -30.41 -1.87 -13.23
N THR A 16 -29.63 -2.73 -13.87
CA THR A 16 -28.76 -3.69 -13.17
C THR A 16 -27.31 -3.56 -13.63
N PHE A 17 -26.80 -2.33 -13.66
CA PHE A 17 -25.36 -2.13 -13.52
C PHE A 17 -25.04 -2.22 -12.03
N CYS A 18 -24.97 -3.47 -11.55
CA CYS A 18 -24.38 -3.78 -10.26
C CYS A 18 -22.92 -3.34 -10.37
N ALA A 19 -22.60 -2.14 -9.87
CA ALA A 19 -21.22 -1.72 -9.71
C ALA A 19 -20.52 -2.86 -8.95
N PRO A 20 -19.39 -3.39 -9.44
CA PRO A 20 -18.65 -4.37 -8.66
C PRO A 20 -18.30 -3.68 -7.35
N ALA A 21 -18.97 -4.07 -6.27
CA ALA A 21 -18.49 -3.80 -4.94
C ALA A 21 -17.11 -4.44 -4.91
N PHE A 22 -16.06 -3.63 -5.01
CA PHE A 22 -14.70 -4.06 -4.75
C PHE A 22 -14.73 -4.59 -3.31
N ALA A 23 -14.90 -5.90 -3.17
CA ALA A 23 -14.85 -6.55 -1.89
C ALA A 23 -13.48 -6.22 -1.31
N ALA A 24 -13.47 -5.58 -0.14
CA ALA A 24 -12.24 -5.28 0.54
C ALA A 24 -11.45 -6.59 0.70
N ALA A 25 -10.17 -6.56 0.29
CA ALA A 25 -9.31 -7.74 0.42
C ALA A 25 -9.35 -8.24 1.87
N GLU A 26 -9.42 -9.56 2.05
CA GLU A 26 -9.60 -10.18 3.36
C GLU A 26 -8.55 -9.72 4.37
N ASP A 27 -7.30 -9.54 3.91
CA ASP A 27 -6.17 -9.05 4.71
C ASP A 27 -6.40 -7.64 5.27
N VAL A 28 -7.06 -6.77 4.51
CA VAL A 28 -7.37 -5.40 4.91
C VAL A 28 -8.56 -5.38 5.87
N THR A 29 -9.53 -6.28 5.70
CA THR A 29 -10.64 -6.41 6.66
C THR A 29 -10.12 -6.86 8.03
N LYS A 30 -9.19 -7.83 8.06
CA LYS A 30 -8.59 -8.32 9.31
C LYS A 30 -7.61 -7.32 9.94
N ALA A 31 -6.86 -6.59 9.12
CA ALA A 31 -5.91 -5.57 9.56
C ALA A 31 -6.10 -4.26 8.76
N PRO A 32 -7.07 -3.40 9.12
CA PRO A 32 -7.42 -2.23 8.32
C PRO A 32 -6.42 -1.07 8.43
N SER A 33 -5.63 -1.04 9.50
CA SER A 33 -4.64 0.02 9.76
C SER A 33 -3.28 -0.58 10.06
N CYS A 34 -2.22 0.07 9.56
CA CYS A 34 -0.85 -0.29 9.87
C CYS A 34 -0.55 -0.02 11.35
N LYS A 35 -0.15 -1.05 12.11
CA LYS A 35 0.11 -0.94 13.55
C LYS A 35 1.25 0.03 13.91
N TYR A 36 2.18 0.28 12.99
CA TYR A 36 3.33 1.16 13.24
C TYR A 36 3.03 2.65 13.04
N CYS A 37 2.25 2.98 12.01
CA CYS A 37 2.08 4.38 11.60
C CYS A 37 0.64 4.88 11.62
N GLY A 38 -0.35 3.97 11.71
CA GLY A 38 -1.77 4.26 11.69
C GLY A 38 -2.35 4.54 10.30
N MET A 39 -1.59 4.30 9.23
CA MET A 39 -2.09 4.49 7.85
C MET A 39 -3.08 3.39 7.48
N ASN A 40 -4.17 3.78 6.83
CA ASN A 40 -5.21 2.86 6.35
C ASN A 40 -4.65 1.99 5.21
N ARG A 41 -4.66 0.67 5.38
CA ARG A 41 -4.05 -0.28 4.44
C ARG A 41 -4.81 -0.40 3.12
N GLU A 42 -6.10 -0.09 3.08
CA GLU A 42 -6.89 0.00 1.84
C GLU A 42 -6.47 1.20 0.98
N LYS A 43 -6.26 2.37 1.61
CA LYS A 43 -5.81 3.57 0.90
C LYS A 43 -4.39 3.42 0.35
N PHE A 44 -3.54 2.67 1.05
CA PHE A 44 -2.17 2.35 0.64
C PHE A 44 -2.05 0.93 0.05
N ALA A 45 -3.12 0.45 -0.59
CA ALA A 45 -3.18 -0.90 -1.12
C ALA A 45 -2.10 -1.22 -2.18
N HIS A 46 -1.58 -0.21 -2.88
CA HIS A 46 -0.50 -0.30 -3.88
C HIS A 46 0.92 -0.46 -3.29
N SER A 47 1.05 -0.44 -1.97
CA SER A 47 2.34 -0.63 -1.27
C SER A 47 2.22 -1.49 -0.01
N ARG A 48 1.00 -1.82 0.41
CA ARG A 48 0.76 -2.55 1.66
C ARG A 48 1.50 -3.87 1.65
N MET A 49 1.99 -4.27 2.81
CA MET A 49 2.64 -5.55 3.00
C MET A 49 1.75 -6.46 3.86
N LEU A 50 1.92 -7.76 3.67
CA LEU A 50 1.36 -8.80 4.53
C LEU A 50 2.46 -9.83 4.77
N ILE A 51 2.78 -10.10 6.04
CA ILE A 51 3.76 -11.09 6.46
C ILE A 51 3.02 -12.18 7.22
N ASP A 52 3.12 -13.43 6.77
CA ASP A 52 2.61 -14.62 7.45
C ASP A 52 3.79 -15.32 8.15
N TYR A 53 3.62 -15.73 9.40
CA TYR A 53 4.66 -16.38 10.22
C TYR A 53 4.40 -17.87 10.43
N ASP A 54 5.46 -18.59 10.81
CA ASP A 54 5.46 -20.03 11.11
C ASP A 54 4.53 -20.43 12.27
N ASP A 55 4.36 -19.55 13.25
CA ASP A 55 3.42 -19.73 14.37
C ASP A 55 1.94 -19.52 14.00
N GLY A 56 1.65 -19.25 12.72
CA GLY A 56 0.31 -18.98 12.20
C GLY A 56 -0.20 -17.55 12.44
N SER A 57 0.58 -16.69 13.09
CA SER A 57 0.28 -15.27 13.17
C SER A 57 0.61 -14.54 11.86
N PHE A 58 0.08 -13.32 11.70
CA PHE A 58 0.39 -12.47 10.55
C PHE A 58 0.50 -11.00 10.96
N SER A 59 1.19 -10.20 10.14
CA SER A 59 1.28 -8.76 10.30
C SER A 59 0.99 -8.02 9.00
N GLY A 60 0.06 -7.07 9.07
CA GLY A 60 -0.27 -6.17 7.96
C GLY A 60 0.35 -4.78 8.18
N THR A 61 1.16 -4.32 7.22
CA THR A 61 1.75 -2.96 7.26
C THR A 61 1.41 -2.18 5.99
N CYS A 62 1.62 -0.86 6.01
CA CYS A 62 1.25 0.01 4.88
C CYS A 62 2.32 0.09 3.78
N SER A 63 3.57 -0.28 4.07
CA SER A 63 4.69 -0.20 3.13
C SER A 63 5.86 -1.05 3.60
N ILE A 64 6.82 -1.28 2.71
CA ILE A 64 8.07 -1.99 3.02
C ILE A 64 8.87 -1.32 4.16
N HIS A 65 8.78 0.01 4.33
CA HIS A 65 9.39 0.71 5.48
C HIS A 65 8.83 0.17 6.81
N CYS A 66 7.50 0.08 6.93
CA CYS A 66 6.88 -0.46 8.14
C CYS A 66 7.05 -1.99 8.25
N ALA A 67 7.19 -2.72 7.14
CA ALA A 67 7.55 -4.14 7.17
C ALA A 67 8.99 -4.38 7.63
N ALA A 68 9.93 -3.50 7.29
CA ALA A 68 11.29 -3.54 7.83
C ALA A 68 11.28 -3.37 9.36
N THR A 69 10.48 -2.43 9.87
CA THR A 69 10.25 -2.30 11.32
C THR A 69 9.58 -3.53 11.92
N GLU A 70 8.62 -4.16 11.22
CA GLU A 70 8.01 -5.42 11.64
C GLU A 70 9.05 -6.51 11.88
N LEU A 71 9.82 -6.81 10.84
CA LEU A 71 10.78 -7.90 10.83
C LEU A 71 11.89 -7.68 11.86
N SER A 72 12.30 -6.42 12.12
CA SER A 72 13.25 -6.10 13.18
C SER A 72 12.69 -6.26 14.60
N ASN A 73 11.37 -6.25 14.78
CA ASN A 73 10.75 -6.42 16.09
C ASN A 73 10.30 -7.86 16.35
N ALA A 74 10.01 -8.63 15.30
CA ALA A 74 9.54 -10.01 15.36
C ALA A 74 10.67 -11.01 15.06
N ILE A 75 11.88 -10.75 15.59
CA ILE A 75 13.09 -11.56 15.33
C ILE A 75 13.00 -13.00 15.85
N ASP A 76 12.01 -13.27 16.71
CA ASP A 76 11.71 -14.56 17.31
C ASP A 76 10.76 -15.41 16.44
N LYS A 77 10.32 -14.89 15.29
CA LYS A 77 9.39 -15.55 14.38
C LYS A 77 9.96 -15.63 12.97
N ASP A 78 9.78 -16.77 12.32
CA ASP A 78 10.23 -16.96 10.95
C ASP A 78 9.10 -16.61 9.96
N PRO A 79 9.29 -15.64 9.05
CA PRO A 79 8.35 -15.38 7.97
C PRO A 79 8.27 -16.58 7.03
N VAL A 80 7.05 -17.09 6.79
CA VAL A 80 6.80 -18.17 5.80
C VAL A 80 6.28 -17.63 4.47
N ALA A 81 5.74 -16.40 4.47
CA ALA A 81 5.39 -15.68 3.26
C ALA A 81 5.47 -14.17 3.50
N ILE A 82 6.10 -13.46 2.56
CA ILE A 82 6.09 -12.00 2.51
C ILE A 82 5.39 -11.58 1.22
N LYS A 83 4.30 -10.85 1.36
CA LYS A 83 3.47 -10.38 0.25
C LYS A 83 3.44 -8.86 0.22
N VAL A 84 3.32 -8.31 -0.98
CA VAL A 84 3.24 -6.87 -1.24
C VAL A 84 2.09 -6.59 -2.19
N GLY A 85 1.42 -5.45 -2.03
CA GLY A 85 0.46 -4.97 -3.02
C GLY A 85 1.17 -4.58 -4.31
N ASP A 86 0.78 -5.17 -5.43
CA ASP A 86 1.18 -4.72 -6.75
C ASP A 86 0.79 -3.25 -6.93
N TYR A 87 1.71 -2.44 -7.46
CA TYR A 87 1.53 -1.00 -7.57
C TYR A 87 0.29 -0.62 -8.40
N ASN A 88 0.01 -1.37 -9.47
CA ASN A 88 -1.08 -1.07 -10.40
C ASN A 88 -2.40 -1.69 -9.94
N THR A 89 -2.41 -3.01 -9.75
CA THR A 89 -3.63 -3.80 -9.50
C THR A 89 -4.05 -3.77 -8.04
N LYS A 90 -3.09 -3.51 -7.13
CA LYS A 90 -3.26 -3.56 -5.67
C LYS A 90 -3.55 -4.97 -5.14
N GLU A 91 -3.40 -5.99 -5.98
CA GLU A 91 -3.47 -7.40 -5.56
C GLU A 91 -2.20 -7.75 -4.77
N LEU A 92 -2.32 -8.67 -3.80
CA LEU A 92 -1.15 -9.15 -3.08
C LEU A 92 -0.39 -10.14 -3.96
N ILE A 93 0.88 -9.84 -4.20
CA ILE A 93 1.84 -10.69 -4.90
C ILE A 93 2.96 -11.11 -3.94
N ASP A 94 3.67 -12.17 -4.29
CA ASP A 94 4.87 -12.60 -3.58
C ASP A 94 5.94 -11.50 -3.68
N ALA A 95 6.35 -10.95 -2.53
CA ALA A 95 7.27 -9.83 -2.46
C ALA A 95 8.68 -10.22 -2.91
N GLU A 96 9.10 -11.46 -2.65
CA GLU A 96 10.42 -11.98 -2.99
C GLU A 96 10.56 -12.22 -4.50
N LYS A 97 9.45 -12.48 -5.19
CA LYS A 97 9.40 -12.67 -6.65
C LYS A 97 9.05 -11.43 -7.45
N ALA A 98 8.57 -10.37 -6.79
CA ALA A 98 8.17 -9.14 -7.45
C ALA A 98 9.37 -8.43 -8.11
N THR A 99 9.09 -7.68 -9.18
CA THR A 99 10.05 -6.70 -9.69
C THR A 99 9.90 -5.42 -8.89
N TRP A 100 10.98 -4.97 -8.23
CA TRP A 100 10.96 -3.76 -7.44
C TRP A 100 11.51 -2.57 -8.22
N VAL A 101 10.98 -1.38 -7.94
CA VAL A 101 11.56 -0.11 -8.37
C VAL A 101 11.89 0.70 -7.14
N ILE A 102 13.14 1.15 -7.05
CA ILE A 102 13.61 2.00 -5.95
C ILE A 102 13.86 3.42 -6.48
N GLY A 103 13.42 4.41 -5.73
CA GLY A 103 13.53 5.82 -6.11
C GLY A 103 12.49 6.23 -7.16
N GLY A 104 12.71 7.40 -7.74
CA GLY A 104 11.76 8.06 -8.63
C GLY A 104 11.06 9.25 -7.98
N ASP A 105 10.24 9.93 -8.77
CA ASP A 105 9.65 11.22 -8.43
C ASP A 105 8.27 11.08 -7.74
N VAL A 106 7.73 9.86 -7.66
CA VAL A 106 6.47 9.58 -6.94
C VAL A 106 6.74 9.53 -5.44
N SER A 107 5.94 10.28 -4.67
CA SER A 107 6.08 10.33 -3.21
C SER A 107 5.94 8.95 -2.56
N GLY A 108 6.96 8.55 -1.80
CA GLY A 108 6.99 7.25 -1.12
C GLY A 108 6.03 7.14 0.08
N VAL A 109 5.73 5.90 0.46
CA VAL A 109 4.90 5.59 1.63
C VAL A 109 5.79 5.35 2.84
N MET A 110 5.77 6.32 3.77
CA MET A 110 6.62 6.33 4.97
C MET A 110 8.12 6.42 4.69
N THR A 111 8.53 6.79 3.48
CA THR A 111 9.94 6.91 3.10
C THR A 111 10.17 8.08 2.14
N SER A 112 11.37 8.66 2.20
CA SER A 112 11.86 9.67 1.26
C SER A 112 12.31 9.07 -0.07
N ARG A 113 12.86 7.85 -0.05
CA ARG A 113 13.26 7.09 -1.22
C ARG A 113 12.22 5.99 -1.47
N PRO A 114 11.27 6.17 -2.39
CA PRO A 114 10.17 5.23 -2.60
C PRO A 114 10.63 3.84 -3.02
N LYS A 115 9.83 2.82 -2.70
CA LYS A 115 9.97 1.45 -3.20
C LYS A 115 8.60 0.96 -3.65
N TRP A 116 8.51 0.48 -4.88
CA TRP A 116 7.27 0.00 -5.49
C TRP A 116 7.49 -1.40 -6.03
N ALA A 117 6.49 -2.27 -5.87
CA ALA A 117 6.54 -3.65 -6.33
C ALA A 117 5.59 -3.86 -7.50
N PHE A 118 6.02 -4.66 -8.48
CA PHE A 118 5.28 -4.98 -9.68
C PHE A 118 5.30 -6.49 -9.90
N ALA A 119 4.14 -7.05 -10.27
CA ALA A 119 3.97 -8.46 -10.58
C ALA A 119 4.80 -8.88 -11.80
N ASN A 120 5.02 -7.96 -12.74
CA ASN A 120 5.78 -8.20 -13.95
C ASN A 120 6.73 -7.04 -14.25
N LYS A 121 7.81 -7.35 -14.97
CA LYS A 121 8.86 -6.39 -15.30
C LYS A 121 8.40 -5.29 -16.26
N ALA A 122 7.46 -5.58 -17.17
CA ALA A 122 6.99 -4.61 -18.16
C ALA A 122 6.32 -3.40 -17.48
N ASP A 123 5.53 -3.65 -16.44
CA ASP A 123 4.90 -2.60 -15.64
C ASP A 123 5.93 -1.76 -14.87
N ALA A 124 6.98 -2.39 -14.34
CA ALA A 124 8.08 -1.68 -13.68
C ALA A 124 8.86 -0.79 -14.67
N ASP A 125 9.12 -1.29 -15.88
CA ASP A 125 9.79 -0.52 -16.94
C ASP A 125 8.93 0.67 -17.40
N ALA A 126 7.62 0.48 -17.51
CA ALA A 126 6.66 1.55 -17.81
C ALA A 126 6.63 2.60 -16.69
N PHE A 127 6.63 2.16 -15.43
CA PHE A 127 6.71 3.05 -14.29
C PHE A 127 7.99 3.88 -14.30
N ILE A 128 9.15 3.26 -14.53
CA ILE A 128 10.45 3.97 -14.59
C ILE A 128 10.46 5.02 -15.71
N SER A 129 9.88 4.68 -16.87
CA SER A 129 9.79 5.61 -18.00
C SER A 129 8.98 6.87 -17.66
N ALA A 130 7.95 6.74 -16.81
CA ALA A 130 7.10 7.85 -16.40
C ALA A 130 7.60 8.59 -15.14
N SER A 131 8.23 7.86 -14.21
CA SER A 131 8.45 8.30 -12.83
C SER A 131 9.91 8.21 -12.36
N LYS A 132 10.84 7.78 -13.24
CA LYS A 132 12.23 7.45 -12.93
C LYS A 132 12.34 6.32 -11.89
N GLY A 133 13.54 6.15 -11.32
CA GLY A 133 13.86 5.08 -10.39
C GLY A 133 14.77 4.04 -11.03
N SER A 134 14.99 2.94 -10.33
CA SER A 134 15.87 1.86 -10.79
C SER A 134 15.28 0.51 -10.42
N ILE A 135 15.35 -0.44 -11.36
CA ILE A 135 14.94 -1.83 -11.14
C ILE A 135 15.78 -2.43 -10.00
N ALA A 136 15.13 -3.20 -9.15
CA ALA A 136 15.69 -3.91 -8.02
C ALA A 136 14.93 -5.22 -7.76
N ASN A 137 15.47 -6.04 -6.87
CA ASN A 137 14.78 -7.18 -6.28
C ASN A 137 14.35 -6.86 -4.83
N PHE A 138 13.74 -7.84 -4.17
CA PHE A 138 13.25 -7.69 -2.80
C PHE A 138 14.35 -7.39 -1.80
N GLU A 139 15.49 -8.10 -1.89
CA GLU A 139 16.63 -7.94 -0.99
C GLU A 139 17.15 -6.50 -1.04
N ALA A 140 17.39 -5.96 -2.25
CA ALA A 140 17.83 -4.58 -2.40
C ALA A 140 16.77 -3.56 -1.92
N ALA A 141 15.48 -3.87 -2.06
CA ALA A 141 14.40 -3.02 -1.56
C ALA A 141 14.34 -3.00 -0.03
N MET A 142 14.53 -4.16 0.61
CA MET A 142 14.61 -4.29 2.07
C MET A 142 15.86 -3.63 2.64
N ASP A 143 17.03 -3.85 2.04
CA ASP A 143 18.28 -3.19 2.44
C ASP A 143 18.14 -1.67 2.37
N ALA A 144 17.53 -1.16 1.28
CA ALA A 144 17.23 0.25 1.16
C ALA A 144 16.24 0.73 2.25
N ALA A 145 15.22 -0.06 2.57
CA ALA A 145 14.27 0.28 3.63
C ALA A 145 14.93 0.38 5.01
N TYR A 146 15.90 -0.51 5.31
CA TYR A 146 16.69 -0.44 6.54
C TYR A 146 17.65 0.75 6.55
N ALA A 147 18.37 0.98 5.45
CA ALA A 147 19.32 2.09 5.34
C ALA A 147 18.64 3.46 5.49
N ASP A 148 17.44 3.62 4.95
CA ASP A 148 16.70 4.89 4.96
C ASP A 148 15.97 5.16 6.30
N MET A 149 15.90 4.16 7.20
CA MET A 149 15.04 4.16 8.39
C MET A 149 15.26 5.36 9.33
N ASP A 150 16.51 5.73 9.57
CA ASP A 150 16.86 6.82 10.50
C ASP A 150 16.38 8.18 9.97
N ASP A 151 16.72 8.50 8.73
CA ASP A 151 16.33 9.75 8.07
C ASP A 151 14.81 9.84 7.90
N ASP A 152 14.18 8.74 7.48
CA ASP A 152 12.73 8.65 7.36
C ASP A 152 12.06 8.91 8.72
N THR A 153 12.55 8.27 9.79
CA THR A 153 12.01 8.44 11.16
C THR A 153 12.13 9.89 11.64
N LYS A 154 13.28 10.53 11.43
CA LYS A 154 13.48 11.95 11.75
C LYS A 154 12.49 12.83 11.01
N ALA A 155 12.35 12.64 9.69
CA ALA A 155 11.43 13.40 8.86
C ALA A 155 9.96 13.20 9.29
N ILE A 156 9.54 11.97 9.57
CA ILE A 156 8.20 11.64 10.05
C ILE A 156 7.91 12.33 11.39
N ARG A 157 8.85 12.26 12.34
CA ARG A 157 8.72 12.92 13.65
C ARG A 157 8.58 14.43 13.51
N ALA A 158 9.40 15.05 12.66
CA ALA A 158 9.33 16.48 12.37
C ALA A 158 7.97 16.88 11.77
N ARG A 159 7.50 16.17 10.74
CA ARG A 159 6.18 16.41 10.11
C ARG A 159 5.03 16.27 11.13
N ARG A 160 5.05 15.23 11.96
CA ARG A 160 4.03 15.01 13.00
C ARG A 160 4.05 16.12 14.06
N LYS A 161 5.24 16.57 14.49
CA LYS A 161 5.38 17.70 15.42
C LYS A 161 4.78 18.98 14.82
N ALA A 162 5.14 19.32 13.58
CA ALA A 162 4.61 20.49 12.89
C ALA A 162 3.07 20.46 12.76
N LYS A 163 2.50 19.30 12.42
CA LYS A 163 1.03 19.12 12.35
C LYS A 163 0.35 19.38 13.69
N ARG A 164 0.91 18.88 14.79
CA ARG A 164 0.37 19.11 16.14
C ARG A 164 0.44 20.58 16.55
N MET A 165 1.54 21.26 16.21
CA MET A 165 1.69 22.70 16.49
C MET A 165 0.64 23.52 15.75
N LYS A 166 0.47 23.29 14.44
CA LYS A 166 -0.57 23.97 13.64
C LYS A 166 -1.98 23.74 14.20
N ALA A 167 -2.31 22.50 14.53
CA ALA A 167 -3.62 22.19 15.12
C ALA A 167 -3.85 22.90 16.46
N ALA A 168 -2.81 23.03 17.30
CA ALA A 168 -2.89 23.76 18.56
C ALA A 168 -3.03 25.28 18.37
N GLU A 169 -2.39 25.85 17.35
CA GLU A 169 -2.53 27.27 16.98
C GLU A 169 -3.94 27.58 16.47
N GLU A 170 -4.48 26.74 15.58
CA GLU A 170 -5.85 26.86 15.06
C GLU A 170 -6.91 26.76 16.16
N GLN A 171 -6.66 25.98 17.22
CA GLN A 171 -7.55 25.86 18.37
C GLN A 171 -7.50 27.08 19.30
N LYS A 172 -6.38 27.80 19.34
CA LYS A 172 -6.23 29.04 20.15
C LYS A 172 -6.82 30.27 19.47
N GLY A 173 -6.96 30.24 18.14
CA GLY A 173 -7.55 31.31 17.34
C GLY A 173 -9.06 31.19 17.13
N LYS A 174 -9.70 30.17 17.70
CA LYS A 174 -11.16 30.00 17.78
C LYS A 174 -11.63 30.31 19.20
#